data_AF-A0A959LP23-F1
#
_entry.id   AF-A0A959LP23-F1
#
_cell.length_a   1.000
_cell.length_b   1.000
_cell.length_c   1.000
_cell.angle_alpha   90.00
_cell.angle_beta   90.00
_cell.angle_gamma   90.00
#
_symmetry.space_group_name_H-M   'P 1'
#
loop_
_entity.id
_entity.type
_entity.pdbx_description
1 polymer ?
#
loop_
_entity_poly.entity_id
_entity_poly.type
_entity_poly.pdbx_seq_one_letter_code
_entity_poly.pdbx_strand_id
1 'polypeptide(L)'
;NKLLEMKKFASIFTAWTIVGLVVIIILTTIKTHFIVVDCVMALVTSFIITSFGYTVVMRHADFKEVHELDLIPKVTNNTNKTIVLSNDEVVKIQKRLELYFNDYAPYRQHDLMLDDVARKLDVSEMHLSIVINSQYGQNFFDFVNTWRNSGKPPIA
;
A
#
# COMPACT_ATOMS: atom_id res chain seq x y z
N ASN A 1 15.59 -15.15 10.41
CA ASN A 1 14.56 -15.54 11.41
C ASN A 1 13.92 -14.29 12.01
N LYS A 2 13.07 -13.57 11.25
CA LYS A 2 12.56 -12.23 11.61
C LYS A 2 11.53 -12.23 12.74
N LEU A 3 10.78 -13.33 12.90
CA LEU A 3 9.76 -13.49 13.95
C LEU A 3 10.39 -13.53 15.35
N LEU A 4 11.58 -14.11 15.49
CA LEU A 4 12.30 -14.19 16.75
C LEU A 4 12.80 -12.80 17.20
N GLU A 5 13.27 -11.98 16.25
CA GLU A 5 13.75 -10.62 16.53
C GLU A 5 12.59 -9.69 16.91
N MET A 6 11.42 -9.85 16.28
CA MET A 6 10.20 -9.11 16.66
C MET A 6 9.73 -9.45 18.08
N LYS A 7 9.76 -10.74 18.47
CA LYS A 7 9.37 -11.18 19.82
C LYS A 7 10.33 -10.68 20.90
N LYS A 8 11.65 -10.64 20.63
CA LYS A 8 12.65 -10.06 21.54
C LYS A 8 12.42 -8.57 21.76
N PHE A 9 12.18 -7.82 20.68
CA PHE A 9 11.89 -6.39 20.75
C PHE A 9 10.62 -6.12 21.58
N ALA A 10 9.54 -6.87 21.32
CA ALA A 10 8.30 -6.75 22.07
C ALA A 10 8.50 -7.05 23.57
N SER A 11 9.28 -8.10 23.92
CA SER A 11 9.55 -8.46 25.31
C SER A 11 10.38 -7.41 26.04
N ILE A 12 11.36 -6.79 25.37
CA ILE A 12 12.16 -5.71 25.94
C ILE A 12 11.29 -4.49 26.17
N PHE A 13 10.42 -4.17 25.21
CA PHE A 13 9.47 -3.06 25.32
C PHE A 13 8.50 -3.26 26.49
N THR A 14 7.93 -4.46 26.65
CA THR A 14 7.01 -4.75 27.76
C THR A 14 7.70 -4.75 29.11
N ALA A 15 8.96 -5.20 29.20
CA ALA A 15 9.73 -5.11 30.44
C ALA A 15 9.99 -3.64 30.81
N TRP A 16 10.32 -2.80 29.82
CA TRP A 16 10.60 -1.39 30.03
C TRP A 16 9.36 -0.59 30.45
N THR A 17 8.18 -0.93 29.91
CA THR A 17 6.91 -0.30 30.32
C THR A 17 6.50 -0.70 31.73
N ILE A 18 6.72 -1.95 32.13
CA ILE A 18 6.43 -2.42 33.50
C ILE A 18 7.35 -1.70 34.50
N VAL A 19 8.65 -1.58 34.20
CA VAL A 19 9.59 -0.83 35.05
C VAL A 19 9.18 0.64 35.15
N GLY A 20 8.80 1.27 34.02
CA GLY A 20 8.29 2.63 34.00
C GLY A 20 7.04 2.83 34.87
N LEU A 21 6.10 1.88 34.82
CA LEU A 21 4.88 1.91 35.64
C LEU A 21 5.17 1.78 37.14
N VAL A 22 6.06 0.87 37.52
CA VAL A 22 6.45 0.67 38.94
C VAL A 22 7.13 1.93 39.49
N VAL A 23 8.00 2.56 38.70
CA VAL A 23 8.64 3.83 39.06
C VAL A 23 7.62 4.96 39.21
N ILE A 24 6.62 5.04 38.33
CA ILE A 24 5.53 6.05 38.43
C ILE A 24 4.73 5.86 39.73
N ILE A 25 4.39 4.62 40.11
CA ILE A 25 3.61 4.32 41.32
C ILE A 25 4.40 4.68 42.59
N ILE A 26 5.71 4.44 42.61
CA ILE A 26 6.58 4.82 43.73
C ILE A 26 6.67 6.35 43.83
N LEU A 27 6.79 7.05 42.69
CA LEU A 27 6.88 8.51 42.63
C LEU A 27 5.56 9.21 43.01
N THR A 28 4.39 8.65 42.66
CA THR A 28 3.08 9.23 43.02
C THR A 28 2.77 9.11 44.51
N THR A 29 3.24 8.04 45.15
CA THR A 29 3.05 7.80 46.59
C THR A 29 3.89 8.78 47.43
N ILE A 30 5.04 9.25 46.93
CA ILE A 30 5.86 10.31 47.54
C ILE A 30 5.21 11.71 47.35
N LYS A 31 4.34 11.86 46.35
CA LYS A 31 3.82 13.14 45.82
C LYS A 31 2.41 13.53 46.28
N THR A 32 1.88 13.03 47.40
CA THR A 32 0.63 13.58 47.99
C THR A 32 0.78 15.08 48.37
N HIS A 33 2.00 15.65 48.31
CA HIS A 33 2.33 17.07 48.49
C HIS A 33 2.48 17.90 47.18
N PHE A 34 2.21 17.34 45.98
CA PHE A 34 2.80 17.77 44.70
C PHE A 34 1.81 17.86 43.52
N ILE A 35 0.54 18.19 43.81
CA ILE A 35 -0.61 18.26 42.88
C ILE A 35 -0.40 19.15 41.64
N VAL A 36 0.30 20.28 41.78
CA VAL A 36 0.48 21.26 40.69
C VAL A 36 1.33 20.67 39.55
N VAL A 37 2.33 19.87 39.88
CA VAL A 37 3.17 19.25 38.84
C VAL A 37 2.46 18.09 38.17
N ASP A 38 1.48 17.47 38.83
CA ASP A 38 0.68 16.40 38.23
C ASP A 38 -0.27 16.98 37.17
N CYS A 39 -0.82 18.18 37.39
CA CYS A 39 -1.54 18.93 36.35
C CYS A 39 -0.65 19.26 35.15
N VAL A 40 0.58 19.72 35.38
CA VAL A 40 1.52 20.05 34.29
C VAL A 40 1.92 18.80 33.50
N MET A 41 2.18 17.68 34.18
CA MET A 41 2.49 16.41 33.53
C MET A 41 1.31 15.85 32.74
N ALA A 42 0.07 16.04 33.21
CA ALA A 42 -1.13 15.66 32.48
C ALA A 42 -1.27 16.46 31.17
N LEU A 43 -0.96 17.77 31.20
CA LEU A 43 -0.97 18.60 29.98
C LEU A 43 0.11 18.18 28.99
N VAL A 44 1.33 17.90 29.46
CA VAL A 44 2.42 17.43 28.60
C VAL A 44 2.09 16.07 27.99
N THR A 45 1.50 15.16 28.77
CA THR A 45 1.09 13.83 28.28
C THR A 45 -0.03 13.93 27.25
N SER A 46 -1.03 14.79 27.50
CA SER A 46 -2.10 15.08 26.54
C SER A 46 -1.55 15.68 25.25
N PHE A 47 -0.59 16.61 25.35
CA PHE A 47 0.09 17.20 24.21
C PHE A 47 0.88 16.16 23.41
N ILE A 48 1.62 15.26 24.06
CA ILE A 48 2.36 14.18 23.41
C ILE A 48 1.39 13.23 22.71
N ILE A 49 0.32 12.79 23.38
CA ILE A 49 -0.70 11.89 22.79
C ILE A 49 -1.34 12.55 21.56
N THR A 50 -1.69 13.83 21.66
CA THR A 50 -2.29 14.59 20.56
C THR A 50 -1.29 14.79 19.42
N SER A 51 -0.02 15.08 19.72
CA SER A 51 1.05 15.24 18.72
C SER A 51 1.37 13.94 18.00
N PHE A 52 1.43 12.82 18.72
CA PHE A 52 1.59 11.49 18.11
C PHE A 52 0.36 11.10 17.30
N GLY A 53 -0.85 11.31 17.82
CA GLY A 53 -2.10 11.09 17.09
C GLY A 53 -2.16 11.92 15.81
N TYR A 54 -1.79 13.20 15.89
CA TYR A 54 -1.68 14.10 14.75
C TYR A 54 -0.62 13.64 13.75
N THR A 55 0.56 13.24 14.20
CA THR A 55 1.64 12.74 13.33
C THR A 55 1.24 11.43 12.64
N VAL A 56 0.53 10.54 13.35
CA VAL A 56 0.00 9.29 12.80
C VAL A 56 -1.08 9.58 11.76
N VAL A 57 -2.05 10.44 12.09
CA VAL A 57 -3.11 10.85 11.16
C VAL A 57 -2.55 11.58 9.95
N MET A 58 -1.56 12.47 10.13
CA MET A 58 -0.91 13.20 9.04
C MET A 58 -0.06 12.28 8.16
N ARG A 59 0.61 11.27 8.74
CA ARG A 59 1.29 10.22 7.95
C ARG A 59 0.30 9.33 7.19
N HIS A 60 -0.90 9.12 7.71
CA HIS A 60 -1.98 8.46 6.98
C HIS A 60 -2.65 9.38 5.95
N ALA A 61 -2.60 10.71 6.12
CA ALA A 61 -3.06 11.71 5.15
C ALA A 61 -2.08 11.83 3.98
N ASP A 62 -0.76 11.80 4.22
CA ASP A 62 0.25 11.61 3.18
C ASP A 62 0.05 10.27 2.46
N PHE A 63 -0.39 9.22 3.16
CA PHE A 63 -0.75 7.94 2.53
C PHE A 63 -2.00 8.04 1.63
N LYS A 64 -2.87 9.04 1.84
CA LYS A 64 -4.04 9.28 1.00
C LYS A 64 -3.64 9.98 -0.31
N GLU A 65 -2.61 10.81 -0.29
CA GLU A 65 -2.01 11.40 -1.50
C GLU A 65 -1.06 10.42 -2.21
N VAL A 66 -0.38 9.55 -1.44
CA VAL A 66 0.36 8.40 -1.99
C VAL A 66 -0.59 7.34 -2.56
N HIS A 67 -1.88 7.30 -2.18
CA HIS A 67 -2.84 6.38 -2.81
C HIS A 67 -3.19 6.75 -4.26
N GLU A 68 -2.96 8.01 -4.68
CA GLU A 68 -3.01 8.36 -6.10
C GLU A 68 -1.71 7.96 -6.85
N LEU A 69 -0.61 7.72 -6.12
CA LEU A 69 0.63 7.13 -6.63
C LEU A 69 0.70 5.60 -6.48
N ASP A 70 -0.17 5.00 -5.66
CA ASP A 70 -0.32 3.55 -5.45
C ASP A 70 -1.26 2.90 -6.48
N LEU A 71 -1.82 3.72 -7.40
CA LEU A 71 -2.43 3.25 -8.66
C LEU A 71 -1.38 2.66 -9.62
N ILE A 72 -0.08 2.77 -9.32
CA ILE A 72 0.96 1.95 -9.96
C ILE A 72 1.15 0.68 -9.12
N PRO A 73 0.72 -0.50 -9.60
CA PRO A 73 0.87 -1.73 -8.83
C PRO A 73 2.35 -2.06 -8.75
N LYS A 74 2.92 -1.97 -7.55
CA LYS A 74 4.28 -2.45 -7.28
C LYS A 74 4.30 -3.98 -7.26
N VAL A 75 4.24 -4.59 -8.44
CA VAL A 75 4.54 -6.02 -8.61
C VAL A 75 6.01 -6.22 -8.25
N THR A 76 6.25 -6.75 -7.06
CA THR A 76 7.61 -6.98 -6.53
C THR A 76 8.15 -8.28 -7.12
N ASN A 77 8.97 -8.17 -8.15
CA ASN A 77 9.94 -9.18 -8.52
C ASN A 77 11.11 -9.19 -7.52
N ASN A 78 11.73 -10.37 -7.33
CA ASN A 78 12.74 -10.73 -6.32
C ASN A 78 14.06 -9.93 -6.39
N THR A 79 14.10 -8.86 -7.16
CA THR A 79 15.24 -7.98 -7.41
C THR A 79 14.76 -6.55 -7.28
N ASN A 80 14.55 -6.10 -6.04
CA ASN A 80 14.34 -4.75 -5.50
C ASN A 80 14.58 -3.53 -6.45
N LYS A 81 13.88 -3.46 -7.58
CA LYS A 81 14.02 -2.43 -8.61
C LYS A 81 12.61 -2.00 -8.97
N THR A 82 12.22 -0.81 -8.53
CA THR A 82 10.94 -0.19 -8.90
C THR A 82 10.97 0.04 -10.41
N ILE A 83 10.17 -0.71 -11.15
CA ILE A 83 10.01 -0.53 -12.59
C ILE A 83 9.01 0.60 -12.77
N VAL A 84 9.52 1.79 -13.11
CA VAL A 84 8.71 2.96 -13.46
C VAL A 84 8.57 2.96 -14.98
N LEU A 85 7.37 2.72 -15.49
CA LEU A 85 7.06 3.00 -16.90
C LEU A 85 6.86 4.49 -17.07
N SER A 86 7.37 5.05 -18.17
CA SER A 86 7.00 6.42 -18.55
C SER A 86 5.52 6.49 -18.93
N ASN A 87 4.86 7.63 -18.70
CA ASN A 87 3.48 7.85 -19.13
C ASN A 87 3.30 7.58 -20.64
N ASP A 88 4.30 7.92 -21.47
CA ASP A 88 4.27 7.66 -22.91
C ASP A 88 4.23 6.16 -23.24
N GLU A 89 4.95 5.35 -22.46
CA GLU A 89 4.97 3.90 -22.65
C GLU A 89 3.65 3.25 -22.23
N VAL A 90 3.05 3.74 -21.14
CA VAL A 90 1.73 3.30 -20.66
C VAL A 90 0.68 3.53 -21.75
N VAL A 91 0.61 4.75 -22.29
CA VAL A 91 -0.34 5.11 -23.37
C VAL A 91 -0.10 4.26 -24.62
N LYS A 92 1.17 4.00 -24.98
CA LYS A 92 1.50 3.16 -26.14
C LYS A 92 1.05 1.72 -25.95
N ILE A 93 1.29 1.12 -24.77
CA ILE A 93 0.87 -0.25 -24.46
C ILE A 93 -0.66 -0.34 -24.41
N GLN A 94 -1.33 0.61 -23.75
CA GLN A 94 -2.78 0.69 -23.68
C GLN A 94 -3.41 0.70 -25.08
N LYS A 95 -2.93 1.59 -25.96
CA LYS A 95 -3.46 1.68 -27.33
C LYS A 95 -3.28 0.39 -28.11
N ARG A 96 -2.13 -0.28 -27.96
CA ARG A 96 -1.88 -1.58 -28.63
C ARG A 96 -2.76 -2.69 -28.06
N LEU A 97 -2.98 -2.70 -26.75
CA LEU A 97 -3.87 -3.63 -26.08
C LEU A 97 -5.31 -3.46 -26.57
N GLU A 98 -5.82 -2.23 -26.64
CA GLU A 98 -7.17 -1.95 -27.13
C GLU A 98 -7.36 -2.36 -28.59
N LEU A 99 -6.40 -2.02 -29.46
CA LEU A 99 -6.44 -2.45 -30.87
C LEU A 99 -6.45 -3.97 -30.99
N TYR A 100 -5.59 -4.65 -30.24
CA TYR A 100 -5.55 -6.12 -30.25
C TYR A 100 -6.87 -6.75 -29.79
N PHE A 101 -7.47 -6.22 -28.73
CA PHE A 101 -8.75 -6.73 -28.22
C PHE A 101 -9.92 -6.45 -29.17
N ASN A 102 -9.89 -5.31 -29.85
CA ASN A 102 -10.90 -4.92 -30.80
C ASN A 102 -10.83 -5.70 -32.12
N ASP A 103 -9.62 -5.88 -32.67
CA ASP A 103 -9.43 -6.47 -33.99
C ASP A 103 -9.48 -8.00 -33.98
N TYR A 104 -8.93 -8.63 -32.93
CA TYR A 104 -8.77 -10.08 -32.85
C TYR A 104 -9.72 -10.77 -31.88
N ALA A 105 -10.45 -10.01 -31.04
CA ALA A 105 -11.35 -10.54 -30.03
C ALA A 105 -10.78 -11.73 -29.21
N PRO A 106 -9.56 -11.62 -28.66
CA PRO A 106 -8.89 -12.70 -27.93
C PRO A 106 -9.68 -13.17 -26.69
N TYR A 107 -10.54 -12.31 -26.13
CA TYR A 107 -11.43 -12.61 -25.01
C TYR A 107 -12.41 -13.77 -25.24
N ARG A 108 -12.59 -14.22 -26.50
CA ARG A 108 -13.38 -15.40 -26.85
C ARG A 108 -12.68 -16.72 -26.54
N GLN A 109 -11.36 -16.71 -26.40
CA GLN A 109 -10.59 -17.88 -25.97
C GLN A 109 -10.84 -18.14 -24.49
N HIS A 110 -11.18 -19.39 -24.14
CA HIS A 110 -11.51 -19.76 -22.75
C HIS A 110 -10.28 -19.82 -21.83
N ASP A 111 -9.11 -20.05 -22.42
CA ASP A 111 -7.82 -20.24 -21.77
C ASP A 111 -6.89 -19.04 -21.97
N LEU A 112 -7.43 -17.86 -22.32
CA LEU A 112 -6.62 -16.67 -22.54
C LEU A 112 -5.89 -16.26 -21.25
N MET A 113 -4.56 -16.30 -21.29
CA MET A 113 -3.71 -15.90 -20.18
C MET A 113 -2.96 -14.58 -20.48
N LEU A 114 -2.45 -13.94 -19.42
CA LEU A 114 -1.74 -12.66 -19.54
C LEU A 114 -0.48 -12.79 -20.41
N ASP A 115 0.22 -13.91 -20.32
CA ASP A 115 1.42 -14.24 -21.07
C ASP A 115 1.14 -14.39 -22.57
N ASP A 116 -0.01 -14.91 -22.96
CA ASP A 116 -0.43 -14.96 -24.37
C ASP A 116 -0.54 -13.57 -24.97
N VAL A 117 -1.20 -12.66 -24.26
CA VAL A 117 -1.40 -11.28 -24.70
C VAL A 117 -0.07 -10.52 -24.69
N ALA A 118 0.74 -10.71 -23.66
CA ALA A 118 2.07 -10.12 -23.55
C ALA A 118 2.98 -10.52 -24.72
N ARG A 119 3.01 -11.81 -25.06
CA ARG A 119 3.74 -12.33 -26.23
C ARG A 119 3.24 -11.73 -27.54
N LYS A 120 1.92 -11.64 -27.73
CA LYS A 120 1.34 -11.07 -28.97
C LYS A 120 1.61 -9.58 -29.12
N LEU A 121 1.68 -8.86 -28.00
CA LEU A 121 2.02 -7.45 -27.97
C LEU A 121 3.53 -7.20 -27.90
N ASP A 122 4.39 -8.21 -27.80
CA ASP A 122 5.84 -8.02 -27.62
C ASP A 122 6.13 -7.07 -26.43
N VAL A 123 5.46 -7.32 -25.29
CA VAL A 123 5.59 -6.56 -24.05
C VAL A 123 5.82 -7.54 -22.90
N SER A 124 6.54 -7.12 -21.86
CA SER A 124 6.68 -7.92 -20.62
C SER A 124 5.32 -8.11 -19.93
N GLU A 125 5.02 -9.32 -19.47
CA GLU A 125 3.81 -9.63 -18.67
C GLU A 125 3.62 -8.65 -17.51
N MET A 126 4.72 -8.27 -16.87
CA MET A 126 4.73 -7.31 -15.78
C MET A 126 4.26 -5.93 -16.22
N HIS A 127 4.78 -5.43 -17.35
CA HIS A 127 4.39 -4.12 -17.87
C HIS A 127 2.92 -4.13 -18.29
N LEU A 128 2.46 -5.22 -18.90
CA LEU A 128 1.06 -5.36 -19.28
C LEU A 128 0.13 -5.40 -18.07
N SER A 129 0.50 -6.13 -17.00
CA SER A 129 -0.26 -6.13 -15.75
C SER A 129 -0.31 -4.75 -15.09
N ILE A 130 0.81 -4.00 -15.10
CA ILE A 130 0.87 -2.63 -14.59
C ILE A 130 -0.07 -1.71 -15.38
N VAL A 131 -0.04 -1.79 -16.72
CA VAL A 131 -0.89 -0.96 -17.58
C VAL A 131 -2.36 -1.30 -17.39
N ILE A 132 -2.73 -2.58 -17.33
CA ILE A 132 -4.14 -2.97 -17.16
C ILE A 132 -4.68 -2.47 -15.82
N ASN A 133 -3.94 -2.69 -14.75
CA ASN A 133 -4.39 -2.30 -13.43
C ASN A 133 -4.40 -0.78 -13.25
N SER A 134 -3.40 -0.05 -13.77
CA SER A 134 -3.36 1.41 -13.68
C SER A 134 -4.39 2.13 -14.56
N GLN A 135 -4.67 1.62 -15.76
CA GLN A 135 -5.58 2.29 -16.71
C GLN A 135 -7.04 1.86 -16.57
N TYR A 136 -7.30 0.65 -16.07
CA TYR A 136 -8.67 0.11 -15.98
C TYR A 136 -9.07 -0.26 -14.55
N GLY A 137 -8.18 -0.14 -13.56
CA GLY A 137 -8.49 -0.39 -12.15
C GLY A 137 -8.90 -1.84 -11.83
N GLN A 138 -8.55 -2.79 -12.71
CA GLN A 138 -8.99 -4.18 -12.61
C GLN A 138 -7.84 -5.13 -12.94
N ASN A 139 -7.94 -6.38 -12.47
CA ASN A 139 -6.95 -7.40 -12.83
C ASN A 139 -7.17 -7.88 -14.28
N PHE A 140 -6.20 -8.62 -14.83
CA PHE A 140 -6.28 -9.12 -16.21
C PHE A 140 -7.53 -9.97 -16.48
N PHE A 141 -7.93 -10.84 -15.56
CA PHE A 141 -9.09 -11.71 -15.76
C PHE A 141 -10.40 -10.92 -15.76
N ASP A 142 -10.52 -9.93 -14.87
CA ASP A 142 -11.66 -9.00 -14.83
C ASP A 142 -11.70 -8.14 -16.08
N PHE A 143 -10.55 -7.68 -16.58
CA PHE A 143 -10.45 -7.00 -17.87
C PHE A 143 -11.00 -7.85 -19.02
N VAL A 144 -10.57 -9.12 -19.12
CA VAL A 144 -11.06 -10.05 -20.15
C VAL A 144 -12.54 -10.36 -19.98
N ASN A 145 -13.00 -10.52 -18.74
CA ASN A 145 -14.41 -10.79 -18.44
C ASN A 145 -15.31 -9.59 -18.78
N THR A 146 -14.85 -8.37 -18.55
CA THR A 146 -15.55 -7.14 -18.95
C THR A 146 -15.70 -7.09 -20.47
N TRP A 147 -14.63 -7.41 -21.22
CA TRP A 147 -14.69 -7.56 -22.67
C TRP A 147 -15.73 -8.58 -23.15
N ARG A 148 -15.86 -9.71 -22.43
CA ARG A 148 -16.81 -10.77 -22.78
C ARG A 148 -18.27 -10.38 -22.49
N ASN A 149 -18.52 -9.71 -21.37
CA ASN A 149 -19.89 -9.44 -20.88
C ASN A 149 -20.44 -8.09 -21.34
N SER A 150 -19.59 -7.07 -21.40
CA SER A 150 -19.99 -5.67 -21.56
C SER A 150 -19.28 -4.96 -22.72
N GLY A 151 -18.28 -5.60 -23.34
CA GLY A 151 -17.47 -4.99 -24.39
C GLY A 151 -16.33 -4.14 -23.81
N LYS A 152 -16.04 -2.99 -24.43
CA LYS A 152 -14.87 -2.20 -24.04
C LYS A 152 -14.93 -1.78 -22.56
N PRO A 153 -13.90 -2.09 -21.74
CA PRO A 153 -13.87 -1.73 -20.33
C PRO A 153 -13.73 -0.20 -20.15
N PRO A 154 -14.36 0.36 -19.10
CA PRO A 154 -14.18 1.77 -18.75
C PRO A 154 -12.75 2.02 -18.26
N ILE A 155 -12.21 3.19 -18.61
CA ILE A 155 -10.93 3.68 -18.10
C ILE A 155 -11.17 4.16 -16.66
N ALA A 156 -10.23 3.88 -15.76
CA ALA A 156 -10.25 4.27 -14.35
C ALA A 156 -10.07 5.78 -14.14
#